data_AF-A0A7S0CTW3-F1
#
_entry.id   AF-A0A7S0CTW3-F1
#
_cell.length_a   1.000
_cell.length_b   1.000
_cell.length_c   1.000
_cell.angle_alpha   90.00
_cell.angle_beta   90.00
_cell.angle_gamma   90.00
#
_symmetry.space_group_name_H-M   'P 1'
#
loop_
_entity.id
_entity.type
_entity.pdbx_description
1 polymer ?
#
loop_
_entity_poly.entity_id
_entity_poly.type
_entity_poly.pdbx_seq_one_letter_code
_entity_poly.pdbx_strand_id
1 'polypeptide(L)'
;RSAGGAARVSSEMPPHETLRAVKEASVAFERDSLRAEERERALLVLARRFLADNGFAESARCLARESDASLSRSDAAPDAHLRGVLREWQDARERATGVRPRLTSRKSETGKGVAA
;
A
#
# COMPACT_ATOMS: atom_id res chain seq x y z
N ARG A 1 36.67 31.66 44.76
CA ARG A 1 36.00 30.44 45.25
C ARG A 1 35.75 29.54 44.05
N SER A 2 35.94 28.25 44.28
CA SER A 2 36.10 27.16 43.31
C SER A 2 34.91 26.93 42.38
N ALA A 3 35.23 26.22 41.30
CA ALA A 3 34.41 25.78 40.17
C ALA A 3 33.20 24.91 40.55
N GLY A 4 32.21 24.90 39.67
CA GLY A 4 31.08 23.97 39.69
C GLY A 4 30.66 23.63 38.26
N GLY A 5 31.39 22.71 37.64
CA GLY A 5 31.02 22.10 36.37
C GLY A 5 29.82 21.17 36.55
N ALA A 6 28.83 21.29 35.67
CA ALA A 6 27.85 20.24 35.42
C ALA A 6 28.13 19.73 34.01
N ALA A 7 28.94 18.67 33.95
CA ALA A 7 29.17 17.88 32.76
C ALA A 7 27.82 17.36 32.25
N ARG A 8 27.44 17.79 31.05
CA ARG A 8 26.41 17.10 30.28
C ARG A 8 27.01 15.76 29.88
N VAL A 9 26.61 14.70 30.57
CA VAL A 9 26.89 13.33 30.14
C VAL A 9 26.08 13.10 28.88
N SER A 10 26.70 13.34 27.73
CA SER A 10 26.23 12.82 26.45
C SER A 10 26.34 11.30 26.55
N SER A 11 25.23 10.61 26.85
CA SER A 11 25.19 9.16 26.72
C SER A 11 25.19 8.83 25.24
N GLU A 12 26.37 8.69 24.64
CA GLU A 12 26.51 8.00 23.37
C GLU A 12 26.04 6.56 23.58
N MET A 13 24.97 6.17 22.89
CA MET A 13 24.45 4.81 22.98
C MET A 13 25.53 3.81 22.55
N PRO A 14 25.70 2.70 23.27
CA PRO A 14 26.77 1.76 22.98
C PRO A 14 26.55 1.09 21.61
N PRO A 15 27.63 0.84 20.84
CA PRO A 15 27.55 0.45 19.43
C PRO A 15 26.76 -0.85 19.16
N HIS A 16 26.63 -1.73 20.14
CA HIS A 16 25.84 -2.96 20.03
C HIS A 16 24.32 -2.70 20.04
N GLU A 17 23.86 -1.67 20.74
CA GLU A 17 22.46 -1.23 20.69
C GLU A 17 22.13 -0.55 19.36
N THR A 18 23.07 0.22 18.81
CA THR A 18 22.96 0.84 17.48
C THR A 18 22.92 -0.20 16.37
N LEU A 19 23.78 -1.22 16.41
CA LEU A 19 23.78 -2.33 15.46
C LEU A 19 22.48 -3.16 15.55
N ARG A 20 21.97 -3.38 16.76
CA ARG A 20 20.69 -4.06 16.97
C ARG A 20 19.53 -3.23 16.40
N ALA A 21 19.50 -1.92 16.66
CA ALA A 21 18.48 -1.03 16.13
C ALA A 21 18.51 -0.96 14.59
N VAL A 22 19.70 -0.92 13.98
CA VAL A 22 19.86 -0.96 12.52
C VAL A 22 19.36 -2.29 11.95
N LYS A 23 19.70 -3.42 12.58
CA LYS A 23 19.24 -4.74 12.15
C LYS A 23 17.72 -4.88 12.26
N GLU A 24 17.13 -4.41 13.36
CA GLU A 24 15.68 -4.39 13.56
C GLU A 24 14.97 -3.50 12.52
N ALA A 25 15.55 -2.34 12.19
CA ALA A 25 15.04 -1.47 11.13
C ALA A 25 15.14 -2.10 9.73
N SER A 26 16.24 -2.80 9.41
CA SER A 26 16.38 -3.54 8.15
C SER A 26 15.36 -4.67 8.03
N VAL A 27 15.16 -5.46 9.08
CA VAL A 27 14.15 -6.53 9.10
C VAL A 27 12.73 -5.95 8.95
N ALA A 28 12.45 -4.80 9.57
CA ALA A 28 11.17 -4.12 9.40
C ALA A 28 10.95 -3.67 7.94
N PHE A 29 11.98 -3.09 7.31
CA PHE A 29 11.93 -2.65 5.92
C PHE A 29 11.74 -3.82 4.94
N GLU A 30 12.49 -4.91 5.10
CA GLU A 30 12.34 -6.12 4.29
C GLU A 30 10.92 -6.69 4.41
N ARG A 31 10.40 -6.78 5.64
CA ARG A 31 9.05 -7.28 5.88
C ARG A 31 7.98 -6.40 5.22
N ASP A 32 8.14 -5.09 5.27
CA ASP A 32 7.20 -4.16 4.65
C ASP A 32 7.28 -4.19 3.12
N SER A 33 8.48 -4.43 2.57
CA SER A 33 8.69 -4.64 1.13
C SER A 33 8.01 -5.92 0.64
N LEU A 34 8.18 -7.04 1.36
CA LEU A 34 7.50 -8.30 1.05
C LEU A 34 5.97 -8.16 1.12
N ARG A 35 5.46 -7.44 2.11
CA ARG A 35 4.02 -7.14 2.22
C ARG A 35 3.52 -6.26 1.07
N ALA A 36 4.35 -5.33 0.57
CA ALA A 36 3.99 -4.50 -0.57
C ALA A 36 3.87 -5.36 -1.85
N GLU A 37 4.85 -6.22 -2.11
CA GLU A 37 4.81 -7.16 -3.23
C GLU A 37 3.62 -8.14 -3.15
N GLU A 38 3.35 -8.67 -1.96
CA GLU A 38 2.21 -9.57 -1.73
C GLU A 38 0.88 -8.87 -2.02
N ARG A 39 0.72 -7.62 -1.57
CA ARG A 39 -0.48 -6.81 -1.87
C ARG A 39 -0.61 -6.50 -3.35
N GLU A 40 0.49 -6.19 -4.03
CA GLU A 40 0.49 -5.95 -5.46
C GLU A 40 0.02 -7.20 -6.22
N ARG A 41 0.58 -8.37 -5.89
CA ARG A 41 0.13 -9.65 -6.45
C ARG A 41 -1.36 -9.90 -6.17
N ALA A 42 -1.81 -9.68 -4.93
CA ALA A 42 -3.21 -9.85 -4.55
C ALA A 42 -4.15 -8.92 -5.35
N LEU A 43 -3.76 -7.66 -5.56
CA LEU A 43 -4.52 -6.70 -6.35
C LEU A 43 -4.66 -7.16 -7.81
N LEU A 44 -3.58 -7.66 -8.42
CA LEU A 44 -3.60 -8.17 -9.79
C LEU A 44 -4.51 -9.40 -9.94
N VAL A 45 -4.45 -10.33 -8.99
CA VAL A 45 -5.34 -11.51 -8.95
C VAL A 45 -6.81 -11.08 -8.85
N LEU A 46 -7.12 -10.16 -7.92
CA LEU A 46 -8.48 -9.66 -7.71
C LEU A 46 -9.01 -8.88 -8.92
N ALA A 47 -8.15 -8.07 -9.57
CA ALA A 47 -8.50 -7.35 -10.79
C ALA A 47 -8.78 -8.31 -11.96
N ARG A 48 -7.94 -9.32 -12.15
CA ARG A 48 -8.16 -10.37 -13.16
C ARG A 48 -9.49 -11.07 -12.94
N ARG A 49 -9.77 -11.48 -11.70
CA ARG A 49 -11.03 -12.15 -11.34
C ARG A 49 -12.23 -11.25 -11.61
N PHE A 50 -12.15 -9.98 -11.22
CA PHE A 50 -13.18 -9.00 -11.50
C PHE A 50 -13.43 -8.85 -13.01
N LEU A 51 -12.38 -8.78 -13.83
CA LEU A 51 -12.52 -8.70 -15.29
C LEU A 51 -13.22 -9.94 -15.85
N ALA A 52 -12.80 -11.14 -15.43
CA ALA A 52 -13.39 -12.39 -15.86
C ALA A 52 -14.88 -12.50 -15.47
N ASP A 53 -15.23 -12.18 -14.22
CA ASP A 53 -16.60 -12.27 -13.70
C ASP A 53 -17.56 -11.26 -14.37
N ASN A 54 -17.05 -10.17 -14.95
CA ASN A 54 -17.86 -9.18 -15.68
C ASN A 54 -17.81 -9.37 -17.21
N GLY A 55 -17.29 -10.50 -17.70
CA GLY A 55 -17.27 -10.84 -19.13
C GLY A 55 -16.11 -10.24 -19.93
N PHE A 56 -15.17 -9.54 -19.28
CA PHE A 56 -13.96 -9.00 -19.90
C PHE A 56 -12.86 -10.08 -20.01
N ALA A 57 -13.20 -11.22 -20.60
CA ALA A 57 -12.33 -12.40 -20.64
C ALA A 57 -10.98 -12.12 -21.33
N GLU A 58 -10.98 -11.37 -22.43
CA GLU A 58 -9.74 -11.04 -23.14
C GLU A 58 -8.86 -10.08 -22.34
N SER A 59 -9.45 -9.09 -21.68
CA SER A 59 -8.71 -8.21 -20.76
C SER A 59 -8.10 -8.96 -19.59
N ALA A 60 -8.84 -9.94 -19.02
CA ALA A 60 -8.33 -10.80 -17.97
C ALA A 60 -7.14 -11.66 -18.44
N ARG A 61 -7.18 -12.15 -19.68
CA ARG A 61 -6.08 -12.90 -20.31
C ARG A 61 -4.85 -12.02 -20.59
N CYS A 62 -5.05 -10.84 -21.17
CA CYS A 62 -3.96 -9.88 -21.40
C CYS A 62 -3.30 -9.49 -20.09
N LEU A 63 -4.09 -9.16 -19.06
CA LEU A 63 -3.57 -8.85 -17.73
C LEU A 63 -2.73 -10.01 -17.17
N ALA A 64 -3.21 -11.25 -17.27
CA ALA A 64 -2.46 -12.42 -16.81
C ALA A 64 -1.15 -12.66 -17.58
N ARG A 65 -1.09 -12.27 -18.86
CA ARG A 65 0.10 -12.40 -19.72
C ARG A 65 1.11 -11.28 -19.46
N GLU A 66 0.65 -10.07 -19.25
CA GLU A 66 1.49 -8.88 -19.07
C GLU A 66 2.03 -8.75 -17.65
N SER A 67 1.28 -9.24 -16.67
CA SER A 67 1.75 -9.31 -15.30
C SER A 67 2.59 -10.58 -15.16
N ASP A 68 3.90 -10.46 -15.32
CA ASP A 68 4.94 -11.51 -15.16
C ASP A 68 4.83 -12.31 -13.83
N ALA A 69 3.99 -11.84 -12.90
CA ALA A 69 3.62 -12.52 -11.68
C ALA A 69 2.92 -13.85 -11.96
N SER A 70 3.11 -14.82 -11.07
CA SER A 70 2.52 -16.17 -11.04
C SER A 70 0.97 -16.22 -10.89
N LEU A 71 0.25 -15.34 -11.58
CA LEU A 71 -1.21 -15.29 -11.71
C LEU A 71 -1.77 -16.52 -12.40
N SER A 72 -0.95 -17.25 -13.16
CA SER A 72 -1.33 -18.55 -13.73
C SER A 72 -1.54 -19.63 -12.65
N ARG A 73 -0.87 -19.51 -11.50
CA ARG A 73 -0.93 -20.48 -10.38
C ARG A 73 -1.75 -20.00 -9.20
N SER A 74 -2.08 -18.71 -9.17
CA SER A 74 -2.78 -18.08 -8.06
C SER A 74 -4.16 -17.63 -8.51
N ASP A 75 -5.18 -17.92 -7.73
CA ASP A 75 -6.52 -17.38 -7.94
C ASP A 75 -7.01 -16.68 -6.67
N ALA A 76 -8.03 -15.85 -6.81
CA ALA A 76 -8.65 -15.17 -5.68
C ALA A 76 -9.26 -16.21 -4.74
N ALA A 77 -9.17 -15.97 -3.43
CA ALA A 77 -9.93 -16.74 -2.46
C ALA A 77 -11.45 -16.58 -2.74
N PRO A 78 -12.28 -17.60 -2.45
CA PRO A 78 -13.70 -17.61 -2.82
C PRO A 78 -14.52 -16.49 -2.15
N ASP A 79 -14.02 -15.92 -1.06
CA ASP A 79 -14.58 -14.80 -0.29
C ASP A 79 -13.86 -13.47 -0.56
N ALA A 80 -12.74 -13.49 -1.30
CA ALA A 80 -11.96 -12.31 -1.62
C ALA A 80 -12.41 -11.72 -2.96
N HIS A 81 -13.05 -10.55 -2.90
CA HIS A 81 -13.52 -9.84 -4.08
C HIS A 81 -13.08 -8.38 -4.07
N LEU A 82 -12.67 -7.84 -5.22
CA LEU A 82 -12.25 -6.45 -5.34
C LEU A 82 -13.33 -5.45 -4.86
N ARG A 83 -14.60 -5.75 -5.12
CA ARG A 83 -15.74 -4.96 -4.63
C ARG A 83 -15.83 -4.94 -3.10
N GLY A 84 -15.56 -6.07 -2.45
CA GLY A 84 -15.55 -6.20 -0.99
C GLY A 84 -14.43 -5.37 -0.37
N VAL A 85 -13.21 -5.50 -0.91
CA VAL A 85 -12.03 -4.73 -0.47
C VAL A 85 -12.28 -3.23 -0.60
N LEU A 86 -12.85 -2.77 -1.72
CA LEU A 86 -13.18 -1.35 -1.91
C LEU A 86 -14.22 -0.86 -0.89
N ARG A 87 -15.28 -1.65 -0.65
CA ARG A 87 -16.31 -1.31 0.34
C ARG A 87 -15.72 -1.21 1.74
N GLU A 88 -14.95 -2.21 2.17
CA GLU A 88 -14.33 -2.22 3.50
C GLU A 88 -13.38 -1.04 3.71
N TRP A 89 -12.60 -0.69 2.68
CA TRP A 89 -11.77 0.51 2.70
C TRP A 89 -12.60 1.79 2.82
N GLN A 90 -13.69 1.92 2.04
CA GLN A 90 -14.58 3.09 2.13
C GLN A 90 -15.20 3.20 3.51
N ASP A 91 -15.72 2.11 4.06
CA ASP A 91 -16.39 2.09 5.36
C ASP A 91 -15.40 2.39 6.49
N ALA A 92 -14.17 1.87 6.41
CA ALA A 92 -13.12 2.18 7.38
C ALA A 92 -12.73 3.67 7.36
N ARG A 93 -12.63 4.25 6.16
CA ARG A 93 -12.36 5.69 5.99
C ARG A 93 -13.52 6.54 6.48
N GLU A 94 -14.75 6.18 6.13
CA GLU A 94 -15.96 6.87 6.57
C GLU A 94 -16.09 6.87 8.10
N ARG A 95 -15.81 5.74 8.76
CA ARG A 95 -15.75 5.67 10.24
C ARG A 95 -14.67 6.58 10.82
N ALA A 96 -13.51 6.68 10.18
CA ALA A 96 -12.39 7.47 10.68
C ALA A 96 -12.56 8.98 10.46
N THR A 97 -13.21 9.39 9.37
CA THR A 97 -13.30 10.81 8.96
C THR A 97 -14.71 11.39 9.07
N GLY A 98 -15.73 10.56 9.30
CA GLY A 98 -17.14 10.95 9.23
C GLY A 98 -17.65 11.24 7.82
N VAL A 99 -16.82 11.06 6.78
CA VAL A 99 -17.15 11.39 5.39
C VAL A 99 -16.84 10.20 4.49
N ARG A 100 -17.85 9.74 3.75
CA ARG A 100 -17.67 8.65 2.78
C ARG A 100 -16.71 9.06 1.65
N PRO A 101 -15.58 8.37 1.47
CA PRO A 101 -14.63 8.74 0.43
C PRO A 101 -15.17 8.44 -0.96
N ARG A 102 -14.96 9.39 -1.88
CA ARG A 102 -15.26 9.24 -3.30
C ARG A 102 -14.19 8.39 -3.97
N LEU A 103 -14.58 7.32 -4.65
CA LEU A 103 -13.65 6.45 -5.40
C LEU A 103 -13.32 7.00 -6.79
N THR A 104 -14.25 7.76 -7.39
CA THR A 104 -14.09 8.32 -8.72
C THR A 104 -14.39 9.82 -8.71
N SER A 105 -13.59 10.55 -9.47
CA SER A 105 -13.85 11.94 -9.82
C SER A 105 -14.00 12.05 -11.33
N ARG A 106 -14.90 12.94 -11.79
CA ARG A 106 -14.91 13.28 -13.21
C ARG A 106 -13.58 13.96 -13.52
N LYS A 107 -12.93 13.55 -14.60
CA LYS A 107 -11.85 14.37 -15.18
C LYS A 107 -12.51 15.68 -15.60
N SER A 108 -12.15 16.80 -14.96
CA SER A 108 -12.47 18.11 -15.51
C SER A 108 -11.74 18.20 -16.84
N GLU A 109 -12.46 18.37 -17.93
CA GLU A 109 -11.85 18.81 -19.18
C GLU A 109 -11.23 20.17 -18.89
N THR A 110 -9.91 20.24 -18.79
CA THR A 110 -9.19 21.52 -18.81
C THR A 110 -9.34 22.11 -20.21
N GLY A 111 -10.49 22.72 -20.46
CA GLY A 111 -10.78 23.55 -21.61
C GLY A 111 -10.87 25.00 -21.16
N LYS A 112 -9.84 25.80 -21.49
CA LYS A 112 -9.82 27.26 -21.62
C LYS A 112 -10.86 28.06 -20.79
N GLY A 113 -10.41 28.56 -19.65
CA GLY A 113 -10.89 29.82 -19.09
C GLY A 113 -9.75 30.83 -19.11
N VAL A 114 -9.51 31.46 -20.26
CA VAL A 114 -8.73 32.70 -20.29
C VAL A 114 -9.61 33.73 -19.61
N ALA A 115 -9.15 34.22 -18.46
CA ALA A 115 -9.74 35.37 -17.78
C ALA A 115 -9.67 36.57 -18.73
N ALA A 116 -10.84 37.15 -19.01
CA ALA A 116 -11.01 38.49 -19.52
C ALA A 116 -11.71 39.31 -18.43
#